data_AF-A0A960T9G9-F1
#
_entry.id   AF-A0A960T9G9-F1
#
_cell.length_a   1.000
_cell.length_b   1.000
_cell.length_c   1.000
_cell.angle_alpha   90.00
_cell.angle_beta   90.00
_cell.angle_gamma   90.00
#
_symmetry.space_group_name_H-M   'P 1'
#
loop_
_entity.id
_entity.type
_entity.pdbx_description
1 polymer ?
#
loop_
_entity_poly.entity_id
_entity_poly.type
_entity_poly.pdbx_seq_one_letter_code
_entity_poly.pdbx_strand_id
1 'polypeptide(L)' 'AASFQDTTRVLTEAACAGKTDYLMGFKENVIMGHIIPGGTGFEAHRKVKKFVDRDHEEELVFDFSDIPAAAAAGG' A
#
# COMPACT_ATOMS: atom_id res chain seq x y z
N ALA A 1 -10.85 2.78 -10.02
CA ALA A 1 -10.06 2.98 -8.79
C ALA A 1 -9.01 4.05 -9.08
N ALA A 2 -8.76 4.97 -8.15
CA ALA A 2 -7.87 6.11 -8.39
C ALA A 2 -6.42 5.70 -8.69
N SER A 3 -6.05 4.44 -8.52
CA SER A 3 -4.68 3.97 -8.51
C SER A 3 -4.14 3.46 -9.85
N PHE A 4 -4.90 3.51 -10.95
CA PHE A 4 -4.41 3.13 -12.30
C PHE A 4 -4.43 4.31 -13.27
N GLN A 5 -5.58 4.95 -13.47
CA GLN A 5 -5.78 6.10 -14.36
C GLN A 5 -6.92 6.97 -13.82
N ASP A 6 -7.09 8.17 -14.39
CA ASP A 6 -8.17 9.12 -14.06
C ASP A 6 -8.26 9.48 -12.56
N THR A 7 -7.11 9.58 -11.89
CA THR A 7 -6.96 9.84 -10.45
C THR A 7 -7.83 11.01 -9.96
N THR A 8 -7.71 12.17 -10.60
CA THR A 8 -8.41 13.41 -10.22
C THR A 8 -9.92 13.26 -10.29
N ARG A 9 -10.43 12.66 -11.37
CA ARG A 9 -11.87 12.43 -11.55
C ARG A 9 -12.42 11.46 -10.50
N VAL A 10 -11.73 10.33 -10.30
CA VAL A 10 -12.17 9.30 -9.34
C VAL A 10 -12.15 9.81 -7.90
N LEU A 11 -11.14 10.60 -7.51
CA LEU A 11 -11.08 11.21 -6.18
C LEU A 11 -12.18 12.26 -5.98
N THR A 12 -12.46 13.07 -7.00
CA THR A 12 -13.51 14.10 -6.94
C THR A 12 -14.90 13.46 -6.78
N GLU A 13 -15.22 12.44 -7.58
CA GLU A 13 -16.48 11.72 -7.48
C GLU A 13 -16.63 11.02 -6.12
N ALA A 14 -15.56 10.45 -5.58
CA ALA A 14 -15.57 9.79 -4.28
C ALA A 14 -15.76 10.78 -3.12
N ALA A 15 -15.09 11.92 -3.16
CA ALA A 15 -15.21 12.97 -2.14
C ALA A 15 -16.62 13.59 -2.15
N CYS A 16 -17.14 13.95 -3.33
CA CYS A 16 -18.49 14.49 -3.46
C CYS A 16 -19.57 13.51 -3.00
N ALA A 17 -19.38 12.21 -3.24
CA ALA A 17 -20.32 11.17 -2.82
C ALA A 17 -20.07 10.64 -1.40
N GLY A 18 -19.05 11.13 -0.68
CA GLY A 18 -18.71 10.65 0.67
C GLY A 18 -18.38 9.14 0.72
N LYS A 19 -17.78 8.60 -0.35
CA LYS A 19 -17.51 7.15 -0.45
C LYS A 19 -16.47 6.72 0.58
N THR A 20 -16.79 5.68 1.32
CA THR A 20 -15.87 5.04 2.28
C THR A 20 -15.29 3.77 1.67
N ASP A 21 -13.97 3.62 1.74
CA ASP A 21 -13.26 2.41 1.32
C ASP A 21 -12.97 1.54 2.54
N TYR A 22 -13.40 0.28 2.49
CA TYR A 22 -13.25 -0.68 3.59
C TYR A 22 -11.97 -1.53 3.48
N LEU A 23 -11.09 -1.26 2.51
CA LEU A 23 -9.77 -1.89 2.34
C LEU A 23 -9.84 -3.42 2.25
N MET A 24 -10.90 -3.96 1.65
CA MET A 24 -11.10 -5.41 1.53
C MET A 24 -10.39 -5.99 0.30
N GLY A 25 -9.99 -5.15 -0.64
CA GLY A 25 -9.35 -5.54 -1.88
C GLY A 25 -7.84 -5.72 -1.76
N PHE A 26 -7.28 -6.41 -2.77
CA PHE A 26 -5.84 -6.62 -2.88
C PHE A 26 -5.09 -5.29 -3.00
N LYS A 27 -5.53 -4.44 -3.92
CA LYS A 27 -4.81 -3.20 -4.26
C LYS A 27 -4.84 -2.18 -3.12
N GLU A 28 -5.96 -2.05 -2.43
CA GLU A 28 -6.11 -1.18 -1.27
C GLU A 28 -5.16 -1.60 -0.15
N ASN A 29 -5.10 -2.91 0.17
CA ASN A 29 -4.21 -3.43 1.20
C ASN A 29 -2.73 -3.26 0.83
N VAL A 30 -2.37 -3.43 -0.46
CA VAL A 30 -1.01 -3.13 -0.93
C VAL A 30 -0.67 -1.66 -0.74
N ILE A 31 -1.55 -0.74 -1.14
CA ILE A 31 -1.31 0.71 -1.04
C ILE A 31 -1.17 1.16 0.42
N MET A 32 -1.92 0.55 1.35
CA MET A 32 -1.88 0.87 2.78
C MET A 32 -0.76 0.15 3.55
N GLY A 33 -0.05 -0.80 2.94
CA GLY A 33 0.96 -1.62 3.61
C GLY A 33 0.37 -2.70 4.54
N HIS A 34 -0.92 -3.03 4.38
CA HIS A 34 -1.57 -4.11 5.11
C HIS A 34 -1.32 -5.48 4.46
N ILE A 35 -1.53 -6.55 5.22
CA ILE A 35 -1.45 -7.91 4.69
C ILE A 35 -2.52 -8.08 3.60
N ILE A 36 -2.07 -8.41 2.39
CA ILE A 36 -2.95 -8.68 1.25
C ILE A 36 -3.86 -9.91 1.50
N PRO A 37 -5.09 -9.91 0.97
CA PRO A 37 -5.97 -11.08 0.97
C PRO A 37 -5.52 -12.10 -0.09
N GLY A 38 -4.34 -12.69 0.11
CA GLY A 38 -3.74 -13.66 -0.80
C GLY A 38 -2.57 -14.41 -0.17
N GLY A 39 -2.32 -15.64 -0.62
CA GLY A 39 -1.21 -16.47 -0.11
C GLY A 39 -1.25 -16.63 1.42
N THR A 40 -0.17 -16.26 2.10
CA THR A 40 -0.04 -16.30 3.57
C THR A 40 -0.95 -15.31 4.30
N GLY A 41 -1.56 -14.36 3.56
CA GLY A 41 -2.52 -13.41 4.09
C GLY A 41 -3.95 -13.94 4.21
N PHE A 42 -4.26 -15.12 3.65
CA PHE A 42 -5.53 -15.80 3.94
C PHE A 42 -5.52 -16.39 5.35
N GLU A 43 -6.67 -16.34 6.01
CA GLU A 43 -6.81 -16.80 7.40
C GLU A 43 -6.48 -18.28 7.58
N ALA A 44 -6.77 -19.10 6.55
CA ALA A 44 -6.39 -20.51 6.49
C ALA A 44 -4.87 -20.74 6.49
N HIS A 45 -4.09 -19.82 5.91
CA HIS A 45 -2.63 -19.92 5.80
C HIS A 45 -1.89 -19.13 6.90
N ARG A 46 -2.58 -18.23 7.62
CA ARG A 46 -2.02 -17.48 8.76
C ARG A 46 -1.61 -18.35 9.95
N LYS A 47 -2.19 -19.55 10.09
CA LYS A 47 -1.95 -20.49 11.20
C LYS A 47 -0.76 -21.43 10.96
N VAL A 48 -0.16 -21.40 9.77
CA VAL A 48 1.06 -22.16 9.50
C VAL A 48 2.21 -21.48 10.26
N LYS A 49 2.85 -22.22 11.17
CA LYS A 49 4.02 -21.75 11.95
C LYS A 49 5.03 -21.13 10.99
N LYS A 50 5.23 -19.81 11.09
CA LYS A 50 6.28 -19.10 10.36
C LYS A 50 7.62 -19.47 11.02
N PHE A 51 8.48 -20.20 10.31
CA PHE A 51 9.88 -20.38 10.67
C PHE A 51 10.68 -19.20 10.14
N VAL A 52 10.39 -18.01 10.65
CA VAL A 52 11.18 -16.82 10.35
C VAL A 52 11.57 -16.24 11.70
N ASP A 53 12.86 -16.32 12.01
CA ASP A 53 13.44 -15.80 13.24
C ASP A 53 13.07 -14.32 13.40
N ARG A 54 12.62 -13.98 14.61
CA ARG A 54 11.86 -12.77 14.91
C ARG A 54 12.79 -11.70 15.48
N ASP A 55 13.91 -11.44 14.82
CA ASP A 55 14.96 -10.55 15.35
C ASP A 55 15.19 -9.25 14.55
N HIS A 56 14.44 -8.96 13.49
CA HIS A 56 14.54 -7.66 12.80
C HIS A 56 13.16 -7.03 12.61
N GLU A 57 12.68 -6.36 13.65
CA GLU A 57 11.76 -5.23 13.51
C GLU A 57 12.60 -4.00 13.08
N GLU A 58 13.12 -4.03 11.85
CA GLU A 58 13.62 -2.81 11.24
C GLU A 58 12.41 -1.95 10.91
N GLU A 59 12.22 -0.93 11.73
CA GLU A 59 11.39 0.21 11.38
C GLU A 59 11.87 0.73 10.02
N LEU A 60 11.08 0.52 8.97
CA LEU A 60 11.35 1.04 7.63
C LEU A 60 11.18 2.56 7.68
N VAL A 61 12.20 3.26 8.17
CA VAL A 61 12.31 4.71 8.11
C VAL A 61 12.60 5.06 6.66
N PHE A 62 11.57 5.48 5.93
CA PHE A 62 11.72 6.02 4.59
C PHE A 62 12.37 7.40 4.71
N ASP A 63 13.69 7.47 4.53
CA ASP A 63 14.41 8.74 4.55
C ASP A 63 14.11 9.51 3.26
N PHE A 64 13.41 10.63 3.40
CA PHE A 64 13.14 11.54 2.28
C PHE A 64 14.43 12.14 1.69
N SER A 65 15.57 12.02 2.39
CA SER A 65 16.88 12.43 1.89
C SER A 65 17.44 11.49 0.80
N ASP A 66 16.98 10.23 0.74
CA ASP A 66 17.38 9.24 -0.27
C ASP A 66 16.65 9.41 -1.61
N ILE A 67 15.65 10.30 -1.69
CA ILE A 67 15.01 10.66 -2.95
C ILE A 67 15.95 11.62 -3.68
N PRO A 68 16.62 11.22 -4.77
CA PRO A 68 17.48 12.15 -5.49
C PRO A 68 16.62 13.29 -6.05
N ALA A 69 16.81 14.49 -5.51
CA ALA A 69 16.14 15.73 -5.91
C ALA A 69 16.48 16.17 -7.37
N ALA A 70 17.12 15.31 -8.16
CA ALA A 70 17.85 15.66 -9.38
C ALA A 70 17.33 14.95 -10.64
N ALA A 71 16.01 14.81 -10.79
CA ALA A 71 15.38 14.49 -12.08
C ALA A 71 14.53 15.66 -12.62
N ALA A 72 14.75 16.88 -12.11
CA ALA A 72 14.01 18.09 -12.51
C ALA A 72 14.94 19.29 -12.75
N ALA A 73 15.81 19.18 -13.75
CA ALA A 73 16.40 20.28 -14.53
C ALA A 73 17.23 19.60 -15.64
N GLY A 74 16.81 19.58 -16.90
CA GLY A 74 16.78 20.75 -17.77
C GLY A 74 17.96 20.64 -18.75
N GLY A 75 17.67 20.14 -19.96
CA GLY A 75 18.59 19.96 -21.08
C GLY A 75 17.87 19.27 -22.23
#